data_AF-A0A7X0EUE8-F1
#
_entry.id   AF-A0A7X0EUE8-F1
#
_cell.length_a   1.000
_cell.length_b   1.000
_cell.length_c   1.000
_cell.angle_alpha   90.00
_cell.angle_beta   90.00
_cell.angle_gamma   90.00
#
_symmetry.space_group_name_H-M   'P 1'
#
loop_
_entity.id
_entity.type
_entity.pdbx_description
1 polymer ?
#
loop_
_entity_poly.entity_id
_entity_poly.type
_entity_poly.pdbx_seq_one_letter_code
_entity_poly.pdbx_strand_id
1 'polypeptide(L)'
;MTLLRCAPPVDERGCPPTCDELEAAARMVHVDAVTVYNAIQCCLPTTAGPRGRRFVLGQQRILDPQGGCVGIEQRVIVALPGCAPCPRDSS
;
A
#
# COMPACT_ATOMS: atom_id res chain seq x y z
N MET A 1 1.74 4.10 2.35
CA MET A 1 0.31 4.13 1.95
C MET A 1 -0.24 2.74 2.17
N THR A 2 -1.52 2.63 2.54
CA THR A 2 -2.16 1.35 2.83
C THR A 2 -3.50 1.28 2.12
N LEU A 3 -3.79 0.14 1.50
CA LEU A 3 -5.06 -0.13 0.84
C LEU A 3 -5.59 -1.48 1.34
N LEU A 4 -6.81 -1.47 1.86
CA LEU A 4 -7.44 -2.60 2.54
C LEU A 4 -8.77 -2.96 1.88
N ARG A 5 -9.07 -4.26 1.87
CA ARG A 5 -10.33 -4.86 1.43
C ARG A 5 -10.85 -5.79 2.52
N CYS A 6 -12.16 -5.97 2.58
CA CYS A 6 -12.74 -6.97 3.47
C CYS A 6 -12.30 -8.37 3.01
N ALA A 7 -11.78 -9.15 3.96
CA ALA A 7 -11.53 -10.57 3.79
C ALA A 7 -12.84 -11.35 4.02
N PRO A 8 -13.06 -12.46 3.30
CA PRO A 8 -14.21 -13.31 3.55
C PRO A 8 -14.13 -13.87 5.00
N PRO A 9 -15.16 -13.66 5.83
CA PRO A 9 -15.14 -14.08 7.22
C PRO A 9 -15.50 -15.57 7.35
N VAL A 10 -15.34 -16.08 8.57
CA VAL A 10 -16.04 -17.29 9.00
C VAL A 10 -17.54 -16.97 9.06
N ASP A 11 -18.38 -17.87 8.57
CA ASP A 11 -19.84 -17.66 8.55
C ASP A 11 -20.48 -17.79 9.95
N GLU A 12 -21.79 -17.52 10.04
CA GLU A 12 -22.55 -17.61 11.30
C GLU A 12 -22.58 -19.02 11.91
N ARG A 13 -22.26 -20.06 11.13
CA ARG A 13 -22.23 -21.46 11.55
C ARG A 13 -20.83 -21.89 11.98
N GLY A 14 -19.85 -21.00 11.92
CA GLY A 14 -18.46 -21.29 12.23
C GLY A 14 -17.70 -21.97 11.09
N CYS A 15 -18.27 -22.03 9.88
CA CYS A 15 -17.60 -22.59 8.72
C CYS A 15 -16.59 -21.58 8.13
N PRO A 16 -15.36 -22.03 7.80
CA PRO A 16 -14.39 -21.18 7.14
C PRO A 16 -14.85 -20.81 5.72
N PRO A 17 -14.32 -19.72 5.14
CA PRO A 17 -14.61 -19.35 3.77
C PRO A 17 -14.14 -20.44 2.80
N THR A 18 -14.84 -20.52 1.67
CA THR A 18 -14.53 -21.44 0.59
C THR A 18 -13.20 -21.10 -0.08
N CYS A 19 -12.60 -22.07 -0.77
CA CYS A 19 -11.40 -21.84 -1.57
C CYS A 19 -11.63 -20.76 -2.64
N ASP A 20 -12.82 -20.74 -3.27
CA ASP A 20 -13.16 -19.77 -4.32
C ASP A 20 -13.23 -18.34 -3.76
N GLU A 21 -13.76 -18.16 -2.56
CA GLU A 21 -13.80 -16.85 -1.88
C GLU A 21 -12.39 -16.37 -1.50
N LEU A 22 -11.53 -17.29 -1.03
CA LEU A 22 -10.14 -17.00 -0.71
C LEU A 22 -9.33 -16.69 -1.98
N GLU A 23 -9.55 -17.41 -3.08
CA GLU A 23 -8.94 -17.14 -4.38
C GLU A 23 -9.36 -15.77 -4.90
N ALA A 24 -10.65 -15.44 -4.84
CA ALA A 24 -11.17 -14.14 -5.24
C ALA A 24 -10.53 -13.01 -4.41
N ALA A 25 -10.40 -13.20 -3.09
CA ALA A 25 -9.72 -12.25 -2.21
C ALA A 25 -8.23 -12.09 -2.56
N ALA A 26 -7.52 -13.20 -2.76
CA ALA A 26 -6.10 -13.19 -3.14
C ALA A 26 -5.88 -12.48 -4.50
N ARG A 27 -6.76 -12.73 -5.47
CA ARG A 27 -6.74 -12.06 -6.78
C ARG A 27 -6.93 -10.56 -6.63
N MET A 28 -7.89 -10.12 -5.81
CA MET A 28 -8.10 -8.69 -5.54
C MET A 28 -6.85 -8.03 -4.94
N VAL A 29 -6.26 -8.65 -3.92
CA VAL A 29 -5.02 -8.15 -3.29
C VAL A 29 -3.88 -8.04 -4.30
N HIS A 30 -3.72 -9.03 -5.18
CA HIS A 30 -2.71 -9.01 -6.23
C HIS A 30 -2.95 -7.88 -7.24
N VAL A 31 -4.18 -7.69 -7.69
CA VAL A 31 -4.54 -6.61 -8.62
C VAL A 31 -4.28 -5.25 -7.98
N ASP A 32 -4.69 -5.05 -6.73
CA ASP A 32 -4.44 -3.84 -5.96
C ASP A 32 -2.93 -3.55 -5.82
N ALA A 33 -2.12 -4.59 -5.54
CA ALA A 33 -0.66 -4.50 -5.43
C ALA A 33 0.00 -3.93 -6.69
N VAL A 34 -0.33 -4.49 -7.85
CA VAL A 34 0.20 -4.07 -9.15
C VAL A 34 -0.34 -2.69 -9.54
N THR A 35 -1.62 -2.42 -9.25
CA THR A 35 -2.26 -1.14 -9.55
C THR A 35 -1.60 0.00 -8.81
N VAL A 36 -1.37 -0.15 -7.50
CA VAL A 36 -0.70 0.85 -6.67
C VAL A 36 0.74 1.07 -7.13
N TYR A 37 1.47 0.00 -7.44
CA TYR A 37 2.82 0.09 -7.97
C TYR A 37 2.85 0.90 -9.28
N ASN A 38 1.98 0.57 -10.22
CA ASN A 38 1.88 1.26 -11.51
C ASN A 38 1.45 2.73 -11.35
N ALA A 39 0.49 3.01 -10.48
CA ALA A 39 0.03 4.37 -10.19
C ALA A 39 1.16 5.25 -9.64
N ILE A 40 1.97 4.73 -8.71
CA ILE A 40 3.15 5.46 -8.22
C ILE A 40 4.13 5.74 -9.36
N GLN A 41 4.46 4.73 -10.17
CA GLN A 41 5.44 4.88 -11.24
C GLN A 41 4.95 5.83 -12.35
N CYS A 42 3.66 5.82 -12.67
CA CYS A 42 3.06 6.64 -13.70
C CYS A 42 2.86 8.09 -13.25
N CYS A 43 2.32 8.29 -12.03
CA CYS A 43 1.81 9.60 -11.62
C CYS A 43 2.74 10.35 -10.65
N LEU A 44 3.51 9.66 -9.80
CA LEU A 44 4.34 10.34 -8.80
C LEU A 44 5.55 11.10 -9.39
N PRO A 45 6.19 10.68 -10.50
CA PRO A 45 7.25 11.50 -11.11
C PRO A 45 6.78 12.89 -11.56
N THR A 46 5.50 13.04 -11.94
CA THR A 46 4.96 14.32 -12.42
C THR A 46 4.77 15.34 -11.30
N THR A 47 4.77 14.91 -10.04
CA THR A 47 4.71 15.81 -8.88
C THR A 47 6.09 16.37 -8.50
N ALA A 48 7.15 15.94 -9.19
CA ALA A 48 8.47 16.52 -9.01
C ALA A 48 8.66 17.76 -9.91
N GLY A 49 9.32 18.79 -9.39
CA GLY A 49 9.74 19.96 -10.17
C GLY A 49 10.84 19.62 -11.20
N PRO A 50 11.45 20.63 -11.85
CA PRO A 50 12.31 20.47 -13.04
C PRO A 50 13.52 19.52 -12.93
N ARG A 51 13.83 19.02 -11.73
CA ARG A 51 14.98 18.14 -11.44
C ARG A 51 14.49 16.79 -10.88
N GLY A 52 14.07 15.88 -11.76
CA GLY A 52 14.05 14.42 -11.58
C GLY A 52 13.17 13.82 -10.47
N ARG A 53 13.21 12.48 -10.35
CA ARG A 53 12.42 11.69 -9.38
C ARG A 53 12.77 12.07 -7.95
N ARG A 54 11.79 12.61 -7.23
CA ARG A 54 11.89 12.96 -5.80
C ARG A 54 11.37 11.86 -4.89
N PHE A 55 11.40 10.61 -5.33
CA PHE A 55 10.92 9.51 -4.50
C PHE A 55 11.69 8.21 -4.69
N VAL A 56 11.72 7.41 -3.63
CA VAL A 56 12.23 6.05 -3.60
C VAL A 56 11.09 5.13 -3.20
N LEU A 57 10.86 4.10 -4.01
CA LEU A 57 9.94 3.02 -3.68
C LEU A 57 10.63 2.05 -2.71
N GLY A 58 10.00 1.82 -1.57
CA GLY A 58 10.41 0.79 -0.62
C GLY A 58 9.68 -0.53 -0.86
N GLN A 59 9.85 -1.46 0.08
CA GLN A 59 9.16 -2.75 0.06
C GLN A 59 7.64 -2.56 0.03
N GLN A 60 6.97 -3.37 -0.78
CA GLN A 60 5.53 -3.59 -0.74
C GLN A 60 5.27 -4.84 0.11
N ARG A 61 4.33 -4.75 1.05
CA ARG A 61 3.98 -5.85 1.97
C ARG A 61 2.51 -6.20 1.80
N ILE A 62 2.20 -7.49 1.79
CA ILE A 62 0.84 -7.97 1.98
C ILE A 62 0.54 -7.93 3.47
N LEU A 63 -0.64 -7.43 3.82
CA LEU A 63 -1.14 -7.37 5.18
C LEU A 63 -2.13 -8.53 5.37
N ASP A 64 -1.88 -9.33 6.40
CA ASP A 64 -2.79 -10.40 6.82
C ASP A 64 -4.15 -9.86 7.26
N PRO A 65 -5.19 -10.72 7.34
CA PRO A 65 -6.53 -10.35 7.80
C PRO A 65 -6.53 -9.79 9.23
N GLN A 66 -6.31 -8.50 9.39
CA GLN A 66 -6.38 -7.80 10.68
C GLN A 66 -7.78 -7.21 10.82
N GLY A 67 -8.56 -7.74 11.78
CA GLY A 67 -9.95 -7.29 11.99
C GLY A 67 -10.87 -7.56 10.79
N GLY A 68 -10.60 -8.62 10.01
CA GLY A 68 -11.38 -8.97 8.82
C GLY A 68 -10.99 -8.20 7.56
N CYS A 69 -9.83 -7.51 7.54
CA CYS A 69 -9.35 -6.78 6.37
C CYS A 69 -7.99 -7.30 5.90
N VAL A 70 -7.86 -7.59 4.61
CA VAL A 70 -6.62 -7.99 3.92
C VAL A 70 -6.24 -6.92 2.92
N GLY A 71 -4.95 -6.75 2.62
CA GLY A 71 -4.55 -5.77 1.62
C GLY A 71 -3.05 -5.60 1.48
N ILE A 72 -2.65 -4.39 1.11
CA ILE A 72 -1.25 -4.05 0.89
C ILE A 72 -0.81 -2.78 1.61
N GLU A 73 0.43 -2.78 2.05
CA GLU A 73 1.17 -1.60 2.45
C GLU A 73 2.28 -1.33 1.42
N GLN A 74 2.27 -0.13 0.84
CA GLN A 74 3.35 0.33 -0.02
C GLN A 74 4.13 1.44 0.67
N ARG A 75 5.42 1.18 0.93
CA ARG A 75 6.34 2.20 1.43
C ARG A 75 6.86 3.07 0.29
N VAL A 76 6.76 4.38 0.45
CA VAL A 76 7.31 5.38 -0.47
C VAL A 76 7.99 6.46 0.35
N ILE A 77 9.23 6.77 0.01
CA ILE A 77 9.98 7.89 0.60
C ILE A 77 9.94 9.01 -0.42
N VAL A 78 9.45 10.19 -0.03
CA VAL A 78 9.37 11.36 -0.91
C VAL A 78 10.26 12.47 -0.37
N ALA A 79 10.96 13.17 -1.26
CA ALA A 79 11.68 14.39 -0.95
C ALA A 79 10.71 15.57 -1.04
N LEU A 80 10.64 16.36 0.03
CA LEU A 80 9.82 17.56 0.13
C LEU A 80 10.74 18.80 0.02
N PRO A 81 10.91 19.38 -1.18
CA PRO A 81 11.72 20.58 -1.32
C PRO A 81 10.98 21.76 -0.70
N GLY A 82 11.63 22.45 0.23
CA GLY A 82 11.05 23.58 0.95
C GLY A 82 10.54 23.27 2.36
N CYS A 83 10.72 22.04 2.87
CA CYS A 83 10.73 21.85 4.32
C CYS A 83 11.89 22.68 4.89
N ALA A 84 11.58 23.60 5.82
CA ALA A 84 12.59 24.32 6.61
C ALA A 84 13.61 23.32 7.16
N PRO A 85 14.88 23.73 7.39
CA PRO A 85 15.87 22.83 7.99
C PRO A 85 15.25 22.16 9.22
N CYS A 86 15.36 20.84 9.30
CA CYS A 86 14.98 20.10 10.52
C CYS A 86 15.64 20.85 11.69
N PRO A 87 14.89 21.25 12.73
CA PRO A 87 15.49 21.91 13.88
C PRO A 87 16.64 21.03 14.33
N ARG A 88 17.88 21.55 14.26
CA ARG A 88 19.02 20.85 14.84
C ARG A 88 18.70 20.77 16.32
N ASP A 89 18.68 19.55 16.87
CA ASP A 89 18.60 19.37 18.31
C ASP A 89 19.60 20.32 18.96
N SER A 90 19.10 21.27 19.72
CA SER A 90 19.90 22.20 20.48
C SER A 90 20.49 21.43 21.66
N SER A 91 21.67 20.84 21.45
CA SER A 91 22.54 20.31 22.51
C SER A 91 23.66 21.30 22.79
#